data_AF-X0WY24-F1
#
_entry.id   AF-X0WY24-F1
#
_cell.length_a   1.000
_cell.length_b   1.000
_cell.length_c   1.000
_cell.angle_alpha   90.00
_cell.angle_beta   90.00
_cell.angle_gamma   90.00
#
_symmetry.space_group_name_H-M   'P 1'
#
loop_
_entity.id
_entity.type
_entity.pdbx_description
1 polymer ?
#
loop_
_entity_poly.entity_id
_entity_poly.type
_entity_poly.pdbx_seq_one_letter_code
_entity_poly.pdbx_strand_id
1 'polypeptide(L)'
;MRRYRGLAIGLALAILLFAGFLFLRAPKPIIELKAETLFSIGPFDVTNTYVTSWLVIIFISLFAFAATRRMSLVPRGIQNLFEAVLEAMYNLVVNTAGEKHGRRFFPVVTTLLLYVAISNWFGLLPFFATVGKVEEIDAHHEALHEQGVVIREVAGLNIIMPAADFVELPETVTLPDGSVVEVESDSPVEVKELAIEEATRELELGADEKVGVLVPFLRSVNTDLNAPLALAVWSAIFVEFWGISTYGFFRYGSRFLNVGRL
;
A
#
# COMPACT_ATOMS: atom_id res chain seq x y z
N MET A 1 13.51 -6.10 -35.97
CA MET A 1 12.25 -5.38 -35.63
C MET A 1 11.70 -5.67 -34.22
N ARG A 2 11.63 -6.93 -33.73
CA ARG A 2 11.09 -7.24 -32.37
C ARG A 2 11.83 -6.56 -31.20
N ARG A 3 13.15 -6.38 -31.28
CA ARG A 3 13.97 -5.78 -30.21
C ARG A 3 13.70 -4.29 -29.99
N TYR A 4 13.45 -3.54 -31.07
CA TYR A 4 13.11 -2.11 -31.00
C TYR A 4 11.68 -1.86 -30.51
N ARG A 5 10.74 -2.78 -30.77
CA ARG A 5 9.38 -2.69 -30.25
C ARG A 5 9.33 -2.84 -28.73
N GLY A 6 10.09 -3.80 -28.18
CA GLY A 6 10.19 -3.96 -26.71
C GLY A 6 10.85 -2.75 -26.04
N LEU A 7 11.89 -2.19 -26.65
CA LEU A 7 12.58 -1.00 -26.13
C LEU A 7 11.71 0.25 -26.23
N ALA A 8 10.97 0.43 -27.31
CA ALA A 8 10.01 1.52 -27.47
C ALA A 8 8.85 1.44 -26.47
N ILE A 9 8.31 0.24 -26.22
CA ILE A 9 7.25 0.03 -25.20
C ILE A 9 7.79 0.34 -23.79
N GLY A 10 8.98 -0.16 -23.45
CA GLY A 10 9.61 0.12 -22.15
C GLY A 10 9.89 1.62 -21.95
N LEU A 11 10.39 2.30 -22.98
CA LEU A 11 10.63 3.75 -22.95
C LEU A 11 9.32 4.53 -22.82
N ALA A 12 8.27 4.14 -23.55
CA ALA A 12 6.95 4.76 -23.45
C ALA A 12 6.35 4.60 -22.04
N LEU A 13 6.46 3.41 -21.44
CA LEU A 13 6.06 3.17 -20.05
C LEU A 13 6.86 4.02 -19.06
N ALA A 14 8.18 4.11 -19.23
CA ALA A 14 9.03 4.92 -18.37
C ALA A 14 8.70 6.42 -18.47
N ILE A 15 8.47 6.92 -19.69
CA ILE A 15 8.05 8.31 -19.92
C ILE A 15 6.67 8.55 -19.30
N LEU A 16 5.73 7.62 -19.44
CA LEU A 16 4.39 7.73 -18.86
C LEU A 16 4.43 7.73 -17.32
N LEU A 17 5.27 6.89 -16.72
CA LEU A 17 5.49 6.89 -15.26
C LEU A 17 6.16 8.17 -14.78
N PHE A 18 7.16 8.68 -15.52
CA PHE A 18 7.86 9.91 -15.17
C PHE A 18 6.99 11.16 -15.36
N ALA A 19 6.21 11.22 -16.44
CA ALA A 19 5.21 12.25 -16.64
C ALA A 19 4.13 12.16 -15.56
N GLY A 20 3.62 10.95 -15.26
CA GLY A 20 2.72 10.72 -14.13
C GLY A 20 3.30 11.27 -12.83
N PHE A 21 4.58 11.03 -12.54
CA PHE A 21 5.24 11.54 -11.33
C PHE A 21 5.37 13.07 -11.31
N LEU A 22 5.58 13.71 -12.46
CA LEU A 22 5.67 15.18 -12.56
C LEU A 22 4.30 15.88 -12.47
N PHE A 23 3.25 15.25 -13.00
CA PHE A 23 1.91 15.84 -13.12
C PHE A 23 0.94 15.42 -12.01
N LEU A 24 1.10 14.23 -11.45
CA LEU A 24 0.34 13.73 -10.31
C LEU A 24 1.22 13.95 -9.07
N ARG A 25 1.12 15.14 -8.47
CA ARG A 25 1.71 15.38 -7.16
C ARG A 25 1.01 14.45 -6.16
N ALA A 26 1.73 13.46 -5.65
CA ALA A 26 1.18 12.60 -4.62
C ALA A 26 0.93 13.45 -3.36
N PRO A 27 -0.30 13.45 -2.82
CA PRO A 27 -0.60 14.13 -1.57
C PRO A 27 0.22 13.54 -0.42
N LYS A 28 0.33 14.29 0.68
CA LYS A 28 0.98 13.79 1.89
C LYS A 28 0.23 12.53 2.35
N PRO A 29 0.93 11.45 2.70
CA PRO A 29 0.28 10.23 3.15
C PRO A 29 -0.50 10.52 4.45
N ILE A 30 -1.82 10.43 4.39
CA ILE A 30 -2.69 10.42 5.57
C ILE A 30 -2.44 9.09 6.29
N ILE A 31 -2.23 9.15 7.61
CA ILE A 31 -2.04 7.95 8.44
C ILE A 31 -3.41 7.42 8.83
N GLU A 32 -4.16 6.90 7.88
CA GLU A 32 -5.31 6.08 8.23
C GLU A 32 -4.80 4.71 8.68
N LEU A 33 -5.17 4.23 9.86
CA LEU A 33 -4.63 2.96 10.37
C LEU A 33 -5.28 1.72 9.75
N LYS A 34 -6.49 1.87 9.19
CA LYS A 34 -7.31 0.77 8.67
C LYS A 34 -7.57 0.95 7.18
N ALA A 35 -7.46 -0.13 6.41
CA ALA A 35 -7.79 -0.13 4.99
C ALA A 35 -9.30 -0.05 4.75
N GLU A 36 -9.70 0.68 3.72
CA GLU A 36 -11.09 0.82 3.31
C GLU A 36 -11.56 -0.41 2.55
N THR A 37 -12.79 -0.83 2.83
CA THR A 37 -13.45 -1.94 2.14
C THR A 37 -14.00 -1.46 0.81
N LEU A 38 -13.52 -2.04 -0.29
CA LEU A 38 -14.02 -1.71 -1.63
C LEU A 38 -15.34 -2.44 -1.95
N PHE A 39 -15.42 -3.70 -1.55
CA PHE A 39 -16.61 -4.54 -1.69
C PHE A 39 -16.50 -5.76 -0.77
N SER A 40 -17.65 -6.32 -0.40
CA SER A 40 -17.73 -7.52 0.43
C SER A 40 -18.22 -8.70 -0.41
N ILE A 41 -17.47 -9.82 -0.37
CA ILE A 41 -17.88 -11.10 -0.95
C ILE A 41 -18.36 -12.01 0.19
N GLY A 42 -19.66 -12.01 0.45
CA GLY A 42 -20.23 -12.77 1.57
C GLY A 42 -19.66 -12.27 2.91
N PRO A 43 -19.02 -13.13 3.73
CA PRO A 43 -18.44 -12.71 5.01
C PRO A 43 -17.05 -12.08 4.90
N PHE A 44 -16.51 -11.89 3.68
CA PHE A 44 -15.15 -11.40 3.47
C PHE A 44 -15.14 -9.99 2.86
N ASP A 45 -14.55 -9.06 3.58
CA ASP A 45 -14.31 -7.70 3.10
C ASP A 45 -13.02 -7.63 2.27
N VAL A 46 -13.15 -7.22 1.01
CA VAL A 46 -12.01 -7.00 0.12
C VAL A 46 -11.60 -5.53 0.23
N THR A 47 -10.48 -5.29 0.90
CA THR A 47 -9.94 -3.95 1.09
C THR A 47 -9.05 -3.51 -0.08
N ASN A 48 -8.85 -2.20 -0.22
CA ASN A 48 -7.92 -1.62 -1.20
C ASN A 48 -6.47 -2.11 -1.01
N THR A 49 -6.05 -2.35 0.23
CA THR A 49 -4.75 -2.96 0.56
C THR A 49 -4.63 -4.39 0.03
N TYR A 50 -5.70 -5.20 0.12
CA TYR A 50 -5.67 -6.55 -0.45
C TYR A 50 -5.51 -6.49 -1.97
N VAL A 51 -6.29 -5.67 -2.66
CA VAL A 51 -6.17 -5.51 -4.12
C VAL A 51 -4.73 -5.16 -4.51
N THR A 52 -4.14 -4.20 -3.81
CA THR A 52 -2.74 -3.80 -4.03
C THR A 52 -1.76 -4.94 -3.76
N SER A 53 -1.95 -5.68 -2.67
CA SER A 53 -1.11 -6.83 -2.32
C SER A 53 -1.14 -7.91 -3.40
N TRP A 54 -2.32 -8.22 -3.94
CA TRP A 54 -2.48 -9.14 -5.06
C TRP A 54 -1.79 -8.63 -6.33
N LEU A 55 -1.90 -7.34 -6.64
CA LEU A 55 -1.20 -6.74 -7.77
C LEU A 55 0.32 -6.87 -7.64
N VAL A 56 0.88 -6.62 -6.45
CA VAL A 56 2.31 -6.81 -6.17
C VAL A 56 2.71 -8.27 -6.36
N ILE A 57 1.92 -9.23 -5.84
CA ILE A 57 2.19 -10.67 -6.01
C ILE A 57 2.17 -11.05 -7.50
N ILE A 58 1.16 -10.62 -8.24
CA ILE A 58 1.05 -10.89 -9.68
C ILE A 58 2.21 -10.27 -10.43
N PHE A 59 2.59 -9.03 -10.10
CA PHE A 59 3.71 -8.35 -10.71
C PHE A 59 5.03 -9.09 -10.49
N ILE A 60 5.36 -9.45 -9.25
CA ILE A 60 6.56 -10.22 -8.91
C ILE A 60 6.54 -11.57 -9.64
N SER A 61 5.41 -12.26 -9.63
CA SER A 61 5.26 -13.57 -10.28
C SER A 61 5.45 -13.49 -11.79
N LEU A 62 4.85 -12.48 -12.43
CA LEU A 62 4.99 -12.24 -13.87
C LEU A 62 6.42 -11.85 -14.22
N PHE A 63 7.04 -11.00 -13.41
CA PHE A 63 8.42 -10.56 -13.60
C PHE A 63 9.41 -11.73 -13.48
N ALA A 64 9.26 -12.55 -12.43
CA ALA A 64 10.05 -13.76 -12.24
C ALA A 64 9.84 -14.77 -13.38
N PHE A 65 8.58 -14.98 -13.81
CA PHE A 65 8.27 -15.84 -14.96
C PHE A 65 8.90 -15.32 -16.25
N ALA A 66 8.80 -14.01 -16.52
CA ALA A 66 9.39 -13.41 -17.71
C ALA A 66 10.93 -13.51 -17.72
N ALA A 67 11.57 -13.31 -16.57
CA ALA A 67 13.02 -13.43 -16.41
C ALA A 67 13.51 -14.87 -16.61
N THR A 68 12.73 -15.87 -16.19
CA THR A 68 13.13 -17.30 -16.23
C THR A 68 12.68 -18.03 -17.50
N ARG A 69 11.74 -17.50 -18.28
CA ARG A 69 11.17 -18.18 -19.46
C ARG A 69 12.16 -18.45 -20.59
N ARG A 70 13.26 -17.69 -20.69
CA ARG A 70 14.27 -17.82 -21.76
C ARG A 70 15.69 -17.73 -21.22
N MET A 71 16.02 -18.57 -20.24
CA MET A 71 17.37 -18.60 -19.68
C MET A 71 18.39 -19.03 -20.72
N SER A 72 19.46 -18.26 -20.81
CA SER A 72 20.64 -18.56 -21.61
C SER A 72 21.83 -18.76 -20.69
N LEU A 73 22.76 -19.66 -21.06
CA LEU A 73 23.92 -20.00 -20.23
C LEU A 73 24.86 -18.81 -20.00
N VAL A 74 24.94 -17.89 -20.98
CA VAL A 74 25.63 -16.60 -20.83
C VAL A 74 24.57 -15.51 -20.70
N PRO A 75 24.35 -14.94 -19.49
CA PRO A 75 23.24 -14.04 -19.24
C PRO A 75 23.38 -12.74 -20.05
N ARG A 76 22.25 -12.24 -20.59
CA ARG A 76 22.20 -10.99 -21.36
C ARG A 76 20.94 -10.20 -20.98
N GLY A 77 21.05 -8.86 -20.95
CA GLY A 77 19.91 -7.96 -20.74
C GLY A 77 19.26 -8.10 -19.35
N ILE A 78 17.94 -8.33 -19.30
CA ILE A 78 17.16 -8.40 -18.06
C ILE A 78 17.57 -9.62 -17.20
N GLN A 79 17.97 -10.74 -17.82
CA GLN A 79 18.48 -11.90 -17.09
C GLN A 79 19.70 -11.53 -16.25
N ASN A 80 20.63 -10.73 -16.81
CA ASN A 80 21.83 -10.29 -16.09
C ASN A 80 21.50 -9.38 -14.90
N LEU A 81 20.57 -8.43 -15.07
CA LEU A 81 20.11 -7.59 -13.97
C LEU A 81 19.49 -8.42 -12.85
N PHE A 82 18.64 -9.38 -13.22
CA PHE A 82 17.96 -10.25 -12.26
C PHE A 82 18.91 -11.18 -11.51
N GLU A 83 19.86 -11.80 -12.22
CA GLU A 83 20.90 -12.63 -11.61
C GLU A 83 21.78 -11.79 -10.68
N ALA A 84 22.17 -10.57 -11.06
CA ALA A 84 22.95 -9.70 -10.18
C ALA A 84 22.19 -9.32 -8.89
N VAL A 85 20.90 -9.02 -8.98
CA VAL A 85 20.05 -8.75 -7.80
C VAL A 85 19.94 -9.99 -6.92
N LEU A 86 19.62 -11.15 -7.51
CA LEU A 86 19.51 -12.41 -6.76
C LEU A 86 20.84 -12.84 -6.14
N GLU A 87 21.96 -12.63 -6.82
CA GLU A 87 23.30 -12.94 -6.31
C GLU A 87 23.66 -12.01 -5.13
N ALA A 88 23.36 -10.72 -5.23
CA ALA A 88 23.54 -9.79 -4.11
C ALA A 88 22.72 -10.20 -2.89
N MET A 89 21.46 -10.58 -3.10
CA MET A 89 20.58 -11.08 -2.03
C MET A 89 21.04 -12.43 -1.48
N TYR A 90 21.52 -13.33 -2.34
CA TYR A 90 22.06 -14.62 -1.94
C TYR A 90 23.28 -14.46 -1.03
N ASN A 91 24.21 -13.59 -1.42
CA ASN A 91 25.40 -13.28 -0.63
C ASN A 91 25.01 -12.65 0.71
N LEU A 92 24.03 -11.73 0.74
CA LEU A 92 23.50 -11.17 1.98
C LEU A 92 22.97 -12.27 2.93
N VAL A 93 22.16 -13.19 2.41
CA VAL A 93 21.56 -14.27 3.20
C VAL A 93 22.63 -15.26 3.67
N VAL A 94 23.54 -15.68 2.81
CA VAL A 94 24.60 -16.65 3.17
C VAL A 94 25.58 -16.07 4.16
N ASN A 95 25.98 -14.80 4.01
CA ASN A 95 26.87 -14.13 4.96
C ASN A 95 26.24 -14.00 6.35
N THR A 96 24.91 -13.87 6.41
CA THR A 96 24.19 -13.70 7.68
C THR A 96 23.85 -15.04 8.34
N ALA A 97 23.35 -16.01 7.57
CA ALA A 97 22.88 -17.30 8.09
C ALA A 97 23.94 -18.42 8.09
N GLY A 98 25.11 -18.15 7.50
CA GLY A 98 26.18 -19.12 7.27
C GLY A 98 25.91 -20.05 6.08
N GLU A 99 26.97 -20.60 5.49
CA GLU A 99 26.91 -21.41 4.27
C GLU A 99 25.96 -22.61 4.36
N LYS A 100 25.91 -23.26 5.53
CA LYS A 100 25.11 -24.48 5.73
C LYS A 100 23.60 -24.23 5.64
N HIS A 101 23.12 -23.11 6.19
CA HIS A 101 21.69 -22.82 6.28
C HIS A 101 21.24 -21.71 5.32
N GLY A 102 22.15 -20.85 4.87
CA GLY A 102 21.84 -19.72 3.98
C GLY A 102 21.17 -20.15 2.68
N ARG A 103 21.61 -21.25 2.04
CA ARG A 103 20.97 -21.77 0.82
C ARG A 103 19.51 -22.20 1.05
N ARG A 104 19.20 -22.68 2.26
CA ARG A 104 17.85 -23.12 2.64
C ARG A 104 16.94 -21.93 2.93
N PHE A 105 17.45 -20.88 3.57
CA PHE A 105 16.68 -19.69 3.91
C PHE A 105 16.52 -18.72 2.74
N PHE A 106 17.46 -18.78 1.79
CA PHE A 106 17.52 -17.87 0.65
C PHE A 106 16.18 -17.66 -0.06
N PRO A 107 15.41 -18.70 -0.47
CA PRO A 107 14.17 -18.47 -1.21
C PRO A 107 13.15 -17.66 -0.43
N VAL A 108 12.90 -18.00 0.84
CA VAL A 108 11.88 -17.33 1.67
C VAL A 108 12.29 -15.90 2.01
N VAL A 109 13.55 -15.71 2.44
CA VAL A 109 14.07 -14.38 2.78
C VAL A 109 14.08 -13.48 1.55
N THR A 110 14.45 -14.04 0.39
CA THR A 110 14.45 -13.31 -0.87
C THR A 110 13.06 -12.93 -1.32
N THR A 111 12.08 -13.84 -1.24
CA THR A 111 10.69 -13.50 -1.58
C THR A 111 10.13 -12.43 -0.66
N LEU A 112 10.42 -12.49 0.64
CA LEU A 112 9.96 -11.50 1.61
C LEU A 112 10.59 -10.13 1.33
N LEU A 113 11.91 -10.09 1.10
CA LEU A 113 12.62 -8.83 0.83
C LEU A 113 12.18 -8.22 -0.51
N LEU A 114 12.06 -9.03 -1.57
CA LEU A 114 11.54 -8.56 -2.86
C LEU A 114 10.11 -8.06 -2.74
N TYR A 115 9.25 -8.77 -2.01
CA TYR A 115 7.87 -8.34 -1.76
C TYR A 115 7.83 -6.97 -1.07
N VAL A 116 8.54 -6.81 0.05
CA VAL A 116 8.57 -5.55 0.80
C VAL A 116 9.15 -4.42 -0.04
N ALA A 117 10.25 -4.64 -0.75
CA ALA A 117 10.89 -3.63 -1.58
C ALA A 117 9.97 -3.16 -2.72
N ILE A 118 9.36 -4.10 -3.45
CA ILE A 118 8.49 -3.78 -4.58
C ILE A 118 7.18 -3.17 -4.09
N SER A 119 6.61 -3.69 -3.00
CA SER A 119 5.42 -3.13 -2.38
C SER A 119 5.61 -1.66 -1.96
N ASN A 120 6.77 -1.34 -1.35
CA ASN A 120 7.13 0.03 -1.02
C ASN A 120 7.25 0.92 -2.26
N TRP A 121 7.85 0.42 -3.34
CA TRP A 121 7.97 1.17 -4.59
C TRP A 121 6.63 1.37 -5.30
N PHE A 122 5.71 0.41 -5.19
CA PHE A 122 4.35 0.56 -5.70
C PHE A 122 3.63 1.71 -5.02
N GLY A 123 3.78 1.88 -3.71
CA GLY A 123 3.20 3.00 -2.96
C GLY A 123 3.69 4.39 -3.40
N LEU A 124 4.82 4.49 -4.10
CA LEU A 124 5.36 5.74 -4.65
C LEU A 124 4.81 6.08 -6.03
N LEU A 125 3.99 5.19 -6.62
CA LEU A 125 3.47 5.42 -7.95
C LEU A 125 2.39 6.51 -7.93
N PRO A 126 2.39 7.41 -8.92
CA PRO A 126 1.55 8.61 -8.91
C PRO A 126 0.03 8.36 -8.94
N PHE A 127 -0.39 7.15 -9.32
CA PHE A 127 -1.79 6.74 -9.38
C PHE A 127 -2.30 6.10 -8.07
N PHE A 128 -1.42 5.88 -7.09
CA PHE A 128 -1.81 5.43 -5.76
C PHE A 128 -2.44 6.61 -5.00
N ALA A 129 -3.50 6.33 -4.24
CA ALA A 129 -4.28 7.35 -3.51
C ALA A 129 -4.95 8.45 -4.36
N THR A 130 -4.81 8.43 -5.69
CA THR A 130 -5.38 9.46 -6.59
C THR A 130 -6.52 8.94 -7.47
N VAL A 131 -6.64 7.63 -7.64
CA VAL A 131 -7.70 6.99 -8.44
C VAL A 131 -8.57 6.12 -7.54
N GLY A 132 -9.87 6.41 -7.49
CA GLY A 132 -10.79 5.79 -6.57
C GLY A 132 -12.26 5.97 -6.91
N LYS A 133 -13.12 5.41 -6.07
CA LYS A 133 -14.54 5.72 -6.06
C LYS A 133 -14.75 6.98 -5.24
N VAL A 134 -15.67 7.83 -5.70
CA VAL A 134 -16.11 8.99 -4.93
C VAL A 134 -17.39 8.60 -4.20
N GLU A 135 -17.42 8.82 -2.90
CA GLU A 135 -18.61 8.70 -2.07
C GLU A 135 -18.98 10.10 -1.55
N GLU A 136 -20.26 10.44 -1.52
CA GLU A 136 -20.68 11.72 -0.93
C GLU A 136 -20.38 11.67 0.58
N ILE A 137 -19.89 12.77 1.15
CA ILE A 137 -19.67 12.81 2.61
C ILE A 137 -21.06 12.80 3.26
N ASP A 138 -21.38 11.69 3.91
CA ASP A 138 -22.60 11.54 4.70
C ASP A 138 -22.22 11.49 6.18
N ALA A 139 -22.80 12.40 6.97
CA ALA A 139 -22.57 12.52 8.41
C ALA A 139 -22.98 11.26 9.19
N HIS A 140 -23.75 10.36 8.57
CA HIS A 140 -24.13 9.07 9.13
C HIS A 140 -23.07 7.97 8.96
N HIS A 141 -21.97 8.20 8.24
CA HIS A 141 -20.88 7.22 8.15
C HIS A 141 -20.07 7.12 9.46
N GLU A 142 -19.69 5.88 9.80
CA GLU A 142 -19.11 5.48 11.09
C GLU A 142 -17.72 6.11 11.33
N ALA A 143 -16.99 6.45 10.27
CA ALA A 143 -15.75 7.23 10.32
C ALA A 143 -15.93 8.54 9.54
N LEU A 144 -15.78 9.67 10.23
CA LEU A 144 -15.62 10.96 9.57
C LEU A 144 -14.28 10.93 8.82
N HIS A 145 -14.33 11.02 7.50
CA HIS A 145 -13.12 11.16 6.72
C HIS A 145 -12.58 12.57 6.94
N GLU A 146 -11.43 12.70 7.59
CA GLU A 146 -10.78 13.98 7.91
C GLU A 146 -10.47 14.83 6.66
N GLN A 147 -10.52 14.23 5.46
CA GLN A 147 -10.31 14.91 4.19
C GLN A 147 -11.37 14.56 3.14
N GLY A 148 -11.82 15.58 2.41
CA GLY A 148 -12.66 15.48 1.21
C GLY A 148 -11.91 15.88 -0.06
N VAL A 149 -12.50 15.60 -1.21
CA VAL A 149 -12.07 16.10 -2.53
C VAL A 149 -13.23 16.85 -3.17
N VAL A 150 -12.91 17.88 -3.94
CA VAL A 150 -13.93 18.57 -4.71
C VAL A 150 -14.22 17.82 -6.00
N ILE A 151 -15.50 17.49 -6.19
CA ILE A 151 -16.01 16.73 -7.33
C ILE A 151 -16.90 17.65 -8.13
N ARG A 152 -16.73 17.61 -9.45
CA ARG A 152 -17.63 18.25 -10.39
C ARG A 152 -18.46 17.20 -11.10
N GLU A 153 -19.77 17.42 -11.17
CA GLU A 153 -20.65 16.60 -12.00
C GLU A 153 -20.55 17.05 -13.46
N VAL A 154 -20.07 16.17 -14.34
CA VAL A 154 -19.97 16.43 -15.78
C VAL A 154 -20.75 15.35 -16.52
N ALA A 155 -21.90 15.73 -17.10
CA ALA A 155 -22.78 14.83 -17.85
C ALA A 155 -23.23 13.57 -17.07
N GLY A 156 -23.53 13.73 -15.78
CA GLY A 156 -23.93 12.62 -14.89
C GLY A 156 -22.77 11.76 -14.41
N LEU A 157 -21.52 12.18 -14.65
CA LEU A 157 -20.31 11.53 -14.15
C LEU A 157 -19.66 12.41 -13.08
N ASN A 158 -19.40 11.84 -11.92
CA ASN A 158 -18.62 12.48 -10.85
C ASN A 158 -17.12 12.44 -11.21
N ILE A 159 -16.52 13.60 -11.44
CA ILE A 159 -15.10 13.72 -11.82
C ILE A 159 -14.36 14.53 -10.75
N ILE A 160 -13.25 13.98 -10.27
CA ILE A 160 -12.30 14.69 -9.41
C ILE A 160 -11.59 15.74 -10.25
N MET A 161 -11.56 17.00 -9.80
CA MET A 161 -10.92 18.05 -10.59
C MET A 161 -9.42 17.76 -10.76
N PRO A 162 -8.85 18.05 -11.95
CA PRO A 162 -7.41 18.02 -12.12
C PRO A 162 -6.78 19.08 -11.20
N ALA A 163 -5.86 18.65 -10.33
CA ALA A 163 -5.27 19.45 -9.26
C ALA A 163 -6.25 19.88 -8.14
N ALA A 164 -7.33 19.12 -7.90
CA ALA A 164 -8.10 19.25 -6.66
C ALA A 164 -7.17 19.07 -5.46
N ASP A 165 -7.03 20.11 -4.64
CA ASP A 165 -6.44 19.98 -3.32
C ASP A 165 -7.43 19.23 -2.42
N PHE A 166 -6.90 18.39 -1.52
CA PHE A 166 -7.72 17.75 -0.50
C PHE A 166 -8.23 18.82 0.46
N VAL A 167 -9.52 18.78 0.74
CA VAL A 167 -10.21 19.64 1.71
C VAL A 167 -10.03 19.00 3.06
N GLU A 168 -9.27 19.61 3.96
CA GLU A 168 -9.24 19.20 5.36
C GLU A 168 -10.53 19.67 6.02
N LEU A 169 -11.26 18.74 6.65
CA LEU A 169 -12.40 19.11 7.47
C LEU A 169 -11.89 19.87 8.71
N PRO A 170 -12.63 20.88 9.20
CA PRO A 170 -12.19 21.67 10.33
C PRO A 170 -12.05 20.79 11.58
N GLU A 171 -10.91 20.93 12.28
CA GLU A 171 -10.65 20.22 13.54
C GLU A 171 -11.60 20.65 14.66
N THR A 172 -12.20 21.84 14.54
CA THR A 172 -13.17 22.39 15.51
C THR A 172 -14.31 23.08 14.81
N VAL A 173 -15.52 22.94 15.34
CA VAL A 173 -16.73 23.60 14.83
C VAL A 173 -17.39 24.41 15.93
N THR A 174 -17.96 25.56 15.55
CA THR A 174 -18.74 26.39 16.46
C THR A 174 -20.22 26.00 16.40
N LEU A 175 -20.77 25.56 17.54
CA LEU A 175 -22.18 25.21 17.66
C LEU A 175 -23.08 26.47 17.67
N PRO A 176 -24.39 26.33 17.37
CA PRO A 176 -25.35 27.44 17.41
C PRO A 176 -25.46 28.15 18.76
N ASP A 177 -25.05 27.48 19.84
CA ASP A 177 -24.99 28.05 21.20
C ASP A 177 -23.69 28.83 21.49
N GLY A 178 -22.78 28.90 20.51
CA GLY A 178 -21.50 29.60 20.59
C GLY A 178 -20.38 28.78 21.24
N SER A 179 -20.61 27.52 21.60
CA SER A 179 -19.55 26.63 22.08
C SER A 179 -18.70 26.10 20.93
N VAL A 180 -17.40 25.88 21.18
CA VAL A 180 -16.46 25.30 20.21
C VAL A 180 -16.19 23.86 20.61
N VAL A 181 -16.36 22.93 19.67
CA VAL A 181 -16.22 21.49 19.90
C VAL A 181 -15.21 20.93 18.90
N GLU A 182 -14.32 20.05 19.39
CA GLU A 182 -13.40 19.29 18.54
C GLU A 182 -14.16 18.22 17.74
N VAL A 183 -13.84 18.12 16.45
CA VAL A 183 -14.46 17.18 15.53
C VAL A 183 -13.64 15.89 15.53
N GLU A 184 -14.05 14.93 16.36
CA GLU A 184 -13.50 13.58 16.37
C GLU A 184 -14.29 12.61 15.47
N SER A 185 -13.70 11.47 15.10
CA SER A 185 -14.35 10.45 14.27
C SER A 185 -15.67 9.93 14.87
N ASP A 186 -15.77 9.90 16.21
CA ASP A 186 -16.92 9.42 16.98
C ASP A 186 -17.87 10.57 17.41
N SER A 187 -17.70 11.77 16.84
CA SER A 187 -18.55 12.92 17.16
C SER A 187 -20.02 12.68 16.79
N PRO A 188 -20.98 13.30 17.51
CA PRO A 188 -22.38 13.27 17.14
C PRO A 188 -22.62 13.76 15.71
N VAL A 189 -23.58 13.15 15.00
CA VAL A 189 -23.90 13.46 13.59
C VAL A 189 -24.06 14.96 13.35
N GLU A 190 -24.72 15.68 14.25
CA GLU A 190 -24.92 17.14 14.16
C GLU A 190 -23.59 17.92 14.10
N VAL A 191 -22.57 17.49 14.84
CA VAL A 191 -21.22 18.09 14.82
C VAL A 191 -20.53 17.79 13.49
N LYS A 192 -20.70 16.56 12.98
CA LYS A 192 -20.15 16.15 11.68
C LYS A 192 -20.78 16.93 10.52
N GLU A 193 -22.10 17.11 10.52
CA GLU A 193 -22.82 17.91 9.52
C GLU A 193 -22.35 19.36 9.50
N LEU A 194 -22.20 19.98 10.67
CA LEU A 194 -21.72 21.35 10.77
C LEU A 194 -20.27 21.49 10.28
N ALA A 195 -19.40 20.51 10.56
CA ALA A 195 -18.03 20.47 10.04
C ALA A 195 -17.99 20.43 8.50
N ILE A 196 -18.87 19.61 7.91
CA ILE A 196 -19.00 19.49 6.45
C ILE A 196 -19.55 20.78 5.86
N GLU A 197 -20.56 21.39 6.49
CA GLU A 197 -21.13 22.66 6.03
C GLU A 197 -20.10 23.80 6.08
N GLU A 198 -19.32 23.89 7.16
CA GLU A 198 -18.26 24.87 7.33
C GLU A 198 -17.14 24.69 6.30
N ALA A 199 -16.66 23.46 6.10
CA ALA A 199 -15.69 23.14 5.06
C ALA A 199 -16.20 23.49 3.65
N THR A 200 -17.48 23.17 3.38
CA THR A 200 -18.14 23.47 2.10
C THR A 200 -18.31 24.97 1.89
N ARG A 201 -18.51 25.74 2.97
CA ARG A 201 -18.67 27.21 2.92
C ARG A 201 -17.35 27.93 2.71
N GLU A 202 -16.25 27.44 3.27
CA GLU A 202 -14.92 28.01 3.04
C GLU A 202 -14.44 27.81 1.59
N LEU A 203 -14.90 26.75 0.94
CA LEU A 203 -14.66 26.52 -0.49
C LEU A 203 -15.63 27.35 -1.33
N GLU A 204 -15.12 28.18 -2.24
CA GLU A 204 -15.92 28.89 -3.24
C GLU A 204 -16.43 27.92 -4.35
N LEU A 205 -17.20 26.91 -3.97
CA LEU A 205 -17.69 25.86 -4.85
C LEU A 205 -18.69 26.41 -5.89
N GLY A 206 -18.52 25.97 -7.14
CA GLY A 206 -19.50 26.20 -8.19
C GLY A 206 -20.82 25.45 -7.96
N ALA A 207 -21.90 25.85 -8.63
CA ALA A 207 -23.23 25.24 -8.47
C ALA A 207 -23.29 23.73 -8.80
N ASP A 208 -22.30 23.21 -9.54
CA ASP A 208 -22.19 21.81 -9.95
C ASP A 208 -21.06 21.07 -9.18
N GLU A 209 -20.56 21.65 -8.09
CA GLU A 209 -19.43 21.15 -7.31
C GLU A 209 -19.89 20.72 -5.91
N LYS A 210 -19.40 19.55 -5.48
CA LYS A 210 -19.67 19.00 -4.15
C LYS A 210 -18.38 18.51 -3.51
N VAL A 211 -18.35 18.46 -2.18
CA VAL A 211 -17.28 17.80 -1.43
C VAL A 211 -17.67 16.33 -1.22
N GLY A 212 -16.78 15.42 -1.55
CA GLY A 212 -16.95 13.99 -1.37
C GLY A 212 -15.68 13.34 -0.84
N VAL A 213 -15.75 12.09 -0.42
CA VAL A 213 -14.59 11.31 -0.01
C VAL A 213 -14.07 10.53 -1.19
N LEU A 214 -12.76 10.62 -1.43
CA LEU A 214 -12.09 9.73 -2.37
C LEU A 214 -11.73 8.43 -1.65
N VAL A 215 -12.40 7.33 -2.01
CA VAL A 215 -12.04 5.97 -1.60
C VAL A 215 -11.07 5.40 -2.65
N PRO A 216 -9.74 5.42 -2.42
CA PRO A 216 -8.78 5.01 -3.43
C PRO A 216 -8.88 3.50 -3.69
N PHE A 217 -8.87 3.12 -4.96
CA PHE A 217 -8.81 1.70 -5.34
C PHE A 217 -7.48 1.07 -4.97
N LEU A 218 -6.41 1.87 -5.02
CA LEU A 218 -5.05 1.45 -4.77
C LEU A 218 -4.46 2.26 -3.64
N ARG A 219 -3.99 1.53 -2.62
CA ARG A 219 -3.41 2.06 -1.40
C ARG A 219 -2.09 1.36 -1.15
N SER A 220 -1.09 2.08 -0.64
CA SER A 220 0.19 1.47 -0.30
C SER A 220 -0.02 0.36 0.74
N VAL A 221 0.55 -0.82 0.50
CA VAL A 221 0.35 -1.96 1.41
C VAL A 221 0.92 -1.68 2.80
N ASN A 222 1.98 -0.87 2.88
CA ASN A 222 2.65 -0.58 4.15
C ASN A 222 1.99 0.56 4.95
N THR A 223 0.94 1.21 4.43
CA THR A 223 0.14 2.17 5.19
C THR A 223 -1.06 1.53 5.89
N ASP A 224 -1.26 0.22 5.74
CA ASP A 224 -2.20 -0.58 6.53
C ASP A 224 -1.42 -1.29 7.63
N LEU A 225 -1.90 -1.26 8.88
CA LEU A 225 -1.28 -1.95 10.00
C LEU A 225 -1.23 -3.47 9.82
N ASN A 226 -2.23 -4.05 9.15
CA ASN A 226 -2.39 -5.49 9.02
C ASN A 226 -1.26 -6.14 8.21
N ALA A 227 -0.75 -5.47 7.17
CA ALA A 227 0.24 -6.06 6.30
C ALA A 227 1.64 -6.18 6.95
N PRO A 228 2.22 -5.13 7.58
CA PRO A 228 3.44 -5.26 8.36
C PRO A 228 3.30 -6.23 9.53
N LEU A 229 2.16 -6.21 10.25
CA LEU A 229 1.90 -7.16 11.33
C LEU A 229 1.88 -8.61 10.82
N ALA A 230 1.19 -8.87 9.71
CA ALA A 230 1.16 -10.20 9.11
C ALA A 230 2.56 -10.67 8.70
N LEU A 231 3.35 -9.81 8.05
CA LEU A 231 4.74 -10.13 7.68
C LEU A 231 5.61 -10.40 8.91
N ALA A 232 5.45 -9.63 9.99
CA ALA A 232 6.19 -9.83 11.23
C ALA A 232 5.83 -11.17 11.89
N VAL A 233 4.54 -11.49 11.98
CA VAL A 233 4.05 -12.76 12.53
C VAL A 233 4.55 -13.94 11.68
N TRP A 234 4.44 -13.87 10.36
CA TRP A 234 4.95 -14.91 9.47
C TRP A 234 6.46 -15.07 9.57
N SER A 235 7.21 -13.96 9.63
CA SER A 235 8.66 -13.99 9.83
C SER A 235 9.02 -14.69 11.14
N ALA A 236 8.34 -14.35 12.25
CA ALA A 236 8.54 -15.00 13.53
C ALA A 236 8.24 -16.51 13.44
N ILE A 237 7.11 -16.90 12.82
CA ILE A 237 6.77 -18.31 12.61
C ILE A 237 7.86 -19.04 11.82
N PHE A 238 8.41 -18.45 10.76
CA PHE A 238 9.49 -19.06 9.98
C PHE A 238 10.77 -19.22 10.79
N VAL A 239 11.13 -18.21 11.59
CA VAL A 239 12.31 -18.26 12.47
C VAL A 239 12.16 -19.37 13.51
N GLU A 240 11.02 -19.45 14.19
CA GLU A 240 10.72 -20.50 15.17
C GLU A 240 10.69 -21.88 14.53
N PHE A 241 10.00 -22.02 13.39
CA PHE A 241 9.92 -23.28 12.64
C PHE A 241 11.31 -23.80 12.24
N TRP A 242 12.20 -22.92 11.76
CA TRP A 242 13.55 -23.33 11.41
C TRP A 242 14.46 -23.56 12.62
N GLY A 243 14.30 -22.78 13.69
CA GLY A 243 14.98 -23.03 14.95
C GLY A 243 14.65 -24.42 15.50
N ILE A 244 13.36 -24.75 15.58
CA ILE A 244 12.87 -26.05 16.05
C ILE A 244 13.29 -27.18 15.11
N SER A 245 13.14 -27.02 13.79
CA SER A 245 13.49 -28.09 12.84
C SER A 245 15.00 -28.34 12.70
N THR A 246 15.85 -27.37 13.05
CA THR A 246 17.31 -27.53 12.99
C THR A 246 17.86 -28.14 14.28
N TYR A 247 17.36 -27.72 15.44
CA TYR A 247 17.91 -28.15 16.74
C TYR A 247 17.10 -29.27 17.41
N GLY A 248 15.83 -29.44 17.05
CA GLY A 248 14.85 -30.28 17.75
C GLY A 248 14.14 -29.50 18.84
N PHE A 249 12.83 -29.75 19.04
CA PHE A 249 11.94 -28.99 19.92
C PHE A 249 12.51 -28.76 21.33
N PHE A 250 12.91 -29.83 22.02
CA PHE A 250 13.41 -29.73 23.40
C PHE A 250 14.78 -29.03 23.50
N ARG A 251 15.69 -29.28 22.55
CA ARG A 251 17.03 -28.66 22.53
C ARG A 251 16.97 -27.19 22.14
N TYR A 252 15.98 -26.81 21.33
CA TYR A 252 15.73 -25.42 20.99
C TYR A 252 15.22 -24.66 22.22
N GLY A 253 14.19 -25.18 22.91
CA GLY A 253 13.64 -24.58 24.12
C GLY A 253 14.66 -24.40 25.25
N SER A 254 15.58 -25.35 25.43
CA SER A 254 16.65 -25.26 26.44
C SER A 254 17.69 -24.16 26.18
N ARG A 255 17.67 -23.47 25.04
CA ARG A 255 18.54 -22.30 24.78
C ARG A 255 18.00 -21.01 25.37
N PHE A 256 16.70 -20.93 25.59
CA PHE A 256 16.04 -19.75 26.16
C PHE A 256 15.91 -19.84 27.68
N LEU A 257 15.81 -21.06 28.19
CA LEU A 257 15.80 -21.33 29.62
C LEU A 257 17.18 -21.84 30.02
N ASN A 258 17.92 -21.02 30.77
CA ASN A 258 19.22 -21.39 31.29
C ASN A 258 19.05 -22.33 32.49
N VAL A 259 18.67 -23.59 32.22
CA VAL A 259 18.64 -24.66 33.21
C VAL A 259 20.07 -25.15 33.46
N GLY A 260 20.87 -24.28 34.07
CA GLY A 260 22.11 -24.70 34.69
C GLY A 260 21.82 -25.80 35.71
N ARG A 261 22.71 -26.79 35.82
CA ARG A 261 22.78 -27.63 37.01
C ARG A 261 22.81 -26.71 38.23
N LEU A 262 21.70 -26.64 38.97
CA LEU A 262 21.70 -26.28 40.39
C LEU A 262 22.52 -27.30 41.16
#